data_AF-A0A8S9YVM8-F1
#
_entry.id   AF-A0A8S9YVM8-F1
#
_cell.length_a   1.000
_cell.length_b   1.000
_cell.length_c   1.000
_cell.angle_alpha   90.00
_cell.angle_beta   90.00
_cell.angle_gamma   90.00
#
_symmetry.space_group_name_H-M   'P 1'
#
loop_
_entity.id
_entity.type
_entity.pdbx_description
1 polymer ?
#
loop_
_entity_poly.entity_id
_entity_poly.type
_entity_poly.pdbx_seq_one_letter_code
_entity_poly.pdbx_strand_id
1 'polypeptide(L)'
;MILSAAMAFVQVAQGQVSCYSGYSNEPMEADKLQTFGNCTYCSYRETMYNGKLFEVFYGCADECEAYESNGQILECCQEDLCNAEGGSGE
;
A
#
# COMPACT_ATOMS: atom_id res chain seq x y z
N MET A 1 28.05 7.85 38.19
CA MET A 1 26.75 8.47 37.89
C MET A 1 26.57 8.38 36.39
N ILE A 2 25.61 7.57 35.95
CA ILE A 2 25.46 7.12 34.56
C ILE A 2 24.78 8.25 33.77
N LEU A 3 25.42 8.69 32.67
CA LEU A 3 24.85 9.66 31.74
C LEU A 3 23.56 9.06 31.15
N SER A 4 22.42 9.72 31.40
CA SER A 4 21.17 9.43 30.69
C SER A 4 21.27 10.03 29.29
N ALA A 5 21.51 9.18 28.30
CA ALA A 5 21.29 9.54 26.91
C ALA A 5 19.78 9.60 26.67
N ALA A 6 19.25 10.81 26.49
CA ALA A 6 17.90 10.99 25.97
C ALA A 6 17.90 10.47 24.52
N MET A 7 17.31 9.29 24.30
CA MET A 7 17.00 8.81 22.96
C MET A 7 15.97 9.78 22.37
N ALA A 8 16.41 10.59 21.42
CA ALA A 8 15.51 11.34 20.56
C ALA A 8 14.75 10.32 19.71
N PHE A 9 13.49 10.07 20.06
CA PHE A 9 12.56 9.42 19.15
C PHE A 9 12.35 10.40 18.01
N VAL A 10 12.96 10.12 16.86
CA VAL A 10 12.55 10.74 15.60
C VAL A 10 11.12 10.25 15.38
N GLN A 11 10.13 11.06 15.74
CA GLN A 11 8.78 10.88 15.22
C GLN A 11 8.90 11.07 13.72
N VAL A 12 8.98 9.96 12.99
CA VAL A 12 8.71 9.95 11.55
C VAL A 12 7.32 10.58 11.43
N ALA A 13 7.25 11.78 10.83
CA ALA A 13 5.98 12.37 10.46
C ALA A 13 5.27 11.29 9.63
N GLN A 14 4.13 10.78 10.13
CA GLN A 14 3.35 9.77 9.42
C GLN A 14 3.15 10.32 8.01
N GLY A 15 3.73 9.62 7.02
CA GLY A 15 3.72 10.07 5.64
C GLY A 15 2.29 10.37 5.25
N GLN A 16 2.04 11.57 4.72
CA GLN A 16 0.75 11.91 4.14
C GLN A 16 0.88 11.66 2.64
N VAL A 17 0.91 10.40 2.23
CA VAL A 17 0.92 10.05 0.81
C VAL A 17 -0.50 10.02 0.27
N SER A 18 -0.62 10.24 -1.03
CA SER A 18 -1.84 10.03 -1.79
C SER A 18 -1.78 8.68 -2.47
N CYS A 19 -2.83 7.89 -2.42
CA CYS A 19 -2.88 6.56 -3.03
C CYS A 19 -4.01 6.48 -4.05
N TYR A 20 -3.87 5.56 -5.01
CA TYR A 20 -5.02 5.15 -5.80
C TYR A 20 -5.98 4.34 -4.93
N SER A 21 -7.27 4.51 -5.21
CA SER A 21 -8.38 3.86 -4.54
C SER A 21 -9.35 3.32 -5.57
N GLY A 22 -9.70 2.04 -5.44
CA GLY A 22 -10.56 1.38 -6.41
C GLY A 22 -10.70 -0.10 -6.14
N TYR A 23 -11.69 -0.69 -6.80
CA TYR A 23 -12.00 -2.11 -6.75
C TYR A 23 -12.42 -2.55 -8.14
N SER A 24 -11.92 -3.70 -8.59
CA SER A 24 -12.27 -4.27 -9.90
C SER A 24 -12.01 -5.78 -9.91
N ASN A 25 -12.54 -6.47 -10.92
CA ASN A 25 -12.22 -7.87 -11.19
C ASN A 25 -11.07 -8.02 -12.21
N GLU A 26 -10.46 -6.91 -12.61
CA GLU A 26 -9.31 -6.80 -13.51
C GLU A 26 -8.43 -5.59 -13.11
N PRO A 27 -7.12 -5.59 -13.40
CA PRO A 27 -6.25 -4.45 -13.11
C PRO A 27 -6.77 -3.21 -13.84
N MET A 28 -6.78 -2.08 -13.15
CA MET A 28 -7.26 -0.81 -13.68
C MET A 28 -6.09 0.10 -14.02
N GLU A 29 -6.20 0.75 -15.18
CA GLU A 29 -5.34 1.88 -15.52
C GLU A 29 -5.50 3.02 -14.49
N ALA A 30 -4.40 3.71 -14.20
CA ALA A 30 -4.34 4.76 -13.19
C ALA A 30 -5.37 5.90 -13.40
N ASP A 31 -5.69 6.24 -14.65
CA ASP A 31 -6.65 7.30 -15.00
C ASP A 31 -8.11 6.96 -14.63
N LYS A 32 -8.40 5.68 -14.35
CA LYS A 32 -9.73 5.20 -13.95
C LYS A 32 -9.89 5.07 -12.43
N LEU A 33 -8.80 5.23 -11.68
CA LEU A 33 -8.79 5.10 -10.23
C LEU A 33 -9.06 6.44 -9.57
N GLN A 34 -9.69 6.41 -8.40
CA GLN A 34 -9.81 7.60 -7.56
C GLN A 34 -8.51 7.80 -6.78
N THR A 35 -8.24 9.03 -6.36
CA THR A 35 -7.11 9.32 -5.48
C THR A 35 -7.62 9.65 -4.08
N PHE A 36 -6.98 9.08 -3.06
CA PHE A 36 -7.26 9.36 -1.66
C PHE A 36 -5.97 9.82 -0.96
N GLY A 37 -6.03 10.95 -0.27
CA GLY A 37 -4.88 11.56 0.42
C GLY A 37 -4.81 11.22 1.91
N ASN A 38 -3.73 11.66 2.55
CA ASN A 38 -3.46 11.47 3.98
C ASN A 38 -3.32 9.99 4.39
N CYS A 39 -2.69 9.19 3.55
CA CYS A 39 -2.46 7.78 3.79
C CYS A 39 -1.05 7.54 4.30
N THR A 40 -0.88 6.60 5.23
CA THR A 40 0.46 6.22 5.73
C THR A 40 1.15 5.29 4.73
N TYR A 41 0.40 4.34 4.15
CA TYR A 41 0.85 3.43 3.10
C TYR A 41 -0.19 3.36 1.99
N CYS A 42 0.27 3.15 0.76
CA CYS A 42 -0.56 2.70 -0.33
C CYS A 42 -0.50 1.18 -0.43
N SER A 43 -1.67 0.56 -0.63
CA SER A 43 -1.82 -0.88 -0.76
C SER A 43 -2.37 -1.24 -2.13
N TYR A 44 -1.84 -2.32 -2.69
CA TYR A 44 -2.38 -3.02 -3.84
C TYR A 44 -2.64 -4.47 -3.44
N ARG A 45 -3.83 -5.00 -3.72
CA ARG A 45 -4.17 -6.39 -3.40
C ARG A 45 -4.77 -7.09 -4.59
N GLU A 46 -4.30 -8.30 -4.86
CA GLU A 46 -4.93 -9.23 -5.80
C GLU A 46 -5.47 -10.44 -5.06
N THR A 47 -6.60 -10.97 -5.55
CA THR A 47 -7.10 -12.28 -5.16
C THR A 47 -7.33 -13.12 -6.41
N MET A 48 -6.76 -14.31 -6.40
CA MET A 48 -6.84 -15.34 -7.42
C MET A 48 -7.74 -16.47 -6.93
N TYR A 49 -8.69 -16.87 -7.76
CA TYR A 49 -9.57 -18.01 -7.51
C TYR A 49 -9.47 -19.00 -8.66
N ASN A 50 -9.11 -20.25 -8.37
CA ASN A 50 -8.91 -21.32 -9.38
C ASN A 50 -7.95 -20.90 -10.52
N GLY A 51 -6.86 -20.22 -10.18
CA GLY A 51 -5.85 -19.77 -11.15
C GLY A 51 -6.30 -18.61 -12.04
N LYS A 52 -7.40 -17.93 -11.70
CA LYS A 52 -7.89 -16.74 -12.39
C LYS A 52 -7.95 -15.58 -11.42
N LEU A 53 -7.63 -14.38 -11.91
CA LEU A 53 -7.86 -13.16 -11.16
C LEU A 53 -9.36 -13.02 -10.87
N PHE A 54 -9.66 -12.83 -9.59
CA PHE A 54 -11.01 -12.69 -9.08
C PHE A 54 -11.28 -11.24 -8.68
N GLU A 55 -10.30 -10.60 -8.04
CA GLU A 55 -10.43 -9.27 -7.46
C GLU A 55 -9.08 -8.55 -7.43
N VAL A 56 -9.13 -7.24 -7.66
CA VAL A 56 -8.04 -6.29 -7.45
C VAL A 56 -8.56 -5.13 -6.60
N PHE A 57 -7.79 -4.74 -5.60
CA PHE A 57 -8.08 -3.62 -4.72
C PHE A 57 -6.89 -2.65 -4.64
N TYR A 58 -7.21 -1.37 -4.70
CA TYR A 58 -6.29 -0.25 -4.50
C TYR A 58 -6.78 0.54 -3.29
N GLY A 59 -5.89 0.91 -2.38
CA GLY A 59 -6.30 1.74 -1.26
C GLY A 59 -5.18 2.20 -0.34
N CYS A 60 -5.59 2.69 0.82
CA CYS A 60 -4.72 3.18 1.88
C CYS A 60 -4.71 2.21 3.05
N ALA A 61 -3.57 2.15 3.74
CA ALA A 61 -3.41 1.41 4.97
C ALA A 61 -2.65 2.23 6.02
N ASP A 62 -3.02 2.07 7.29
CA ASP A 62 -2.29 2.64 8.42
C ASP A 62 -1.04 1.80 8.75
N GLU A 63 -1.15 0.48 8.56
CA GLU A 63 -0.08 -0.51 8.69
C GLU A 63 -0.17 -1.46 7.49
N CYS A 64 0.96 -1.77 6.86
CA CYS A 64 0.98 -2.59 5.65
C CYS A 64 2.20 -3.51 5.64
N GLU A 65 1.96 -4.82 5.59
CA GLU A 65 2.98 -5.85 5.45
C GLU A 65 2.71 -6.63 4.16
N ALA A 66 3.65 -6.58 3.22
CA ALA A 66 3.50 -7.25 1.94
C ALA A 66 3.53 -8.77 2.12
N TYR A 67 2.65 -9.49 1.42
CA TYR A 67 2.59 -10.95 1.45
C TYR A 67 2.07 -11.54 0.14
N GLU A 68 2.46 -12.78 -0.12
CA GLU A 68 1.86 -13.63 -1.16
C GLU A 68 1.54 -15.00 -0.55
N SER A 69 0.26 -15.36 -0.53
CA SER A 69 -0.18 -16.64 0.02
C SER A 69 -1.56 -17.06 -0.48
N ASN A 70 -1.71 -18.33 -0.84
CA ASN A 70 -3.00 -18.95 -1.21
C ASN A 70 -3.80 -18.17 -2.27
N GLY A 71 -3.10 -17.65 -3.29
CA GLY A 71 -3.72 -16.85 -4.34
C GLY A 71 -4.08 -15.43 -3.92
N GLN A 72 -3.60 -14.94 -2.78
CA GLN A 72 -3.70 -13.53 -2.42
C GLN A 72 -2.32 -12.90 -2.47
N ILE A 73 -2.25 -11.72 -3.08
CA ILE A 73 -1.06 -10.87 -3.09
C ILE A 73 -1.47 -9.56 -2.42
N LEU A 74 -0.64 -9.06 -1.50
CA LEU A 74 -0.72 -7.72 -0.95
C LEU A 74 0.65 -7.07 -1.10
N GLU A 75 0.67 -5.91 -1.73
CA GLU A 75 1.85 -5.07 -1.90
C GLU A 75 1.62 -3.72 -1.23
N CYS A 76 2.70 -3.15 -0.73
CA CYS A 76 2.70 -1.98 0.14
C CYS A 76 3.81 -1.03 -0.28
N CYS A 77 3.51 0.26 -0.37
CA CYS A 77 4.51 1.28 -0.69
C CYS A 77 4.19 2.60 0.04
N GLN A 78 5.19 3.49 0.18
CA GLN A 78 5.08 4.76 0.94
C GLN A 78 5.42 5.99 0.08
N GLU A 79 5.02 5.96 -1.19
CA GLU A 79 5.20 7.08 -2.12
C GLU A 79 3.84 7.48 -2.72
N ASP A 80 3.73 8.71 -3.22
CA ASP A 80 2.50 9.15 -3.86
C ASP A 80 2.17 8.26 -5.07
N LEU A 81 0.96 7.69 -5.05
CA LEU A 81 0.34 6.97 -6.15
C LEU A 81 1.11 5.71 -6.59
N CYS A 82 1.94 5.15 -5.71
CA CYS A 82 2.80 4.01 -6.02
C CYS A 82 2.05 2.67 -6.18
N ASN A 83 0.76 2.61 -5.85
CA ASN A 83 -0.03 1.38 -5.92
C ASN A 83 -0.73 1.14 -7.27
N ALA A 84 -0.36 1.84 -8.35
CA ALA A 84 -0.99 1.67 -9.67
C ALA A 84 -0.69 0.31 -10.34
N GLU A 85 0.52 -0.22 -10.19
CA GLU A 85 1.00 -1.40 -10.93
C GLU A 85 1.53 -2.50 -9.98
N GLY A 86 0.85 -2.74 -8.87
CA GLY A 86 1.35 -3.73 -7.90
C GLY A 86 2.62 -3.30 -7.19
N GLY A 87 2.59 -2.11 -6.57
CA GLY A 87 3.54 -1.65 -5.54
C GLY A 87 5.03 -1.87 -5.83
N SER A 88 5.42 -1.96 -7.10
CA SER A 88 6.78 -2.29 -7.52
C SER A 88 7.63 -1.02 -7.47
N GLY A 89 7.97 -0.60 -6.25
CA GLY A 89 9.14 0.23 -6.01
C GLY A 89 10.39 -0.64 -6.17
N GLU A 90 11.05 -0.52 -7.32
CA GLU A 90 12.51 -0.64 -7.39
C GLU A 90 13.17 0.65 -6.92
#